data_AF-A0A7S3JFU2-F1
#
_entry.id   AF-A0A7S3JFU2-F1
#
_cell.length_a   1.000
_cell.length_b   1.000
_cell.length_c   1.000
_cell.angle_alpha   90.00
_cell.angle_beta   90.00
_cell.angle_gamma   90.00
#
_symmetry.space_group_name_H-M   'P 1'
#
loop_
_entity.id
_entity.type
_entity.pdbx_description
1 polymer ?
#
loop_
_entity_poly.entity_id
_entity_poly.type
_entity_poly.pdbx_seq_one_letter_code
_entity_poly.pdbx_strand_id
1 'polypeptide(L)'
;EWDQNTNQSLWQFIVPTVYGYVFVHALHFDQIKAEFVLISRKDCRRLGRRFVSRGLDEHGNASNFIETEHIIVHHDQDSFRVAAYVQTRGSIPLIWTQTPTVKFNPKLAIEKDQKKNVAAAEKHFKKTTEKYGDILLINLIDKKGSQKLIGDAFTKLVDTLKNPKVTLEWFDFHHECRKMKYENLGKLLDKIKDKMNSYDYFMAKLDYAFDHKNKLGPTTCMVMCNQIGVCRTNCMDCLDRTNVVQSVISRLILHKQLWKMNILNKPLGDTFERFPQKFEDLFRQAWTNNANICSILYSGTPALKTDFTLTGKRSMKGAIMD
;
A
#
# COMPACT_ATOMS: atom_id res chain seq x y z
N GLU A 1 2.38 -19.94 -27.77
CA GLU A 1 3.16 -21.03 -27.17
C GLU A 1 4.62 -20.64 -27.23
N TRP A 2 5.25 -20.37 -26.08
CA TRP A 2 6.70 -20.21 -26.01
C TRP A 2 7.25 -21.55 -25.53
N ASP A 3 7.93 -22.24 -26.43
CA ASP A 3 8.53 -23.55 -26.21
C ASP A 3 9.53 -23.46 -25.04
N GLN A 4 9.27 -24.20 -23.96
CA GLN A 4 9.97 -24.05 -22.68
C GLN A 4 11.40 -24.62 -22.70
N ASN A 5 11.79 -25.34 -23.75
CA ASN A 5 13.06 -26.07 -23.79
C ASN A 5 14.15 -25.43 -24.68
N THR A 6 13.84 -24.47 -25.55
CA THR A 6 14.78 -23.99 -26.58
C THR A 6 15.56 -22.70 -26.22
N ASN A 7 15.33 -22.06 -25.07
CA ASN A 7 15.91 -20.73 -24.79
C ASN A 7 16.47 -20.55 -23.36
N GLN A 8 17.01 -21.60 -22.74
CA GLN A 8 17.62 -21.46 -21.41
C GLN A 8 18.79 -20.43 -21.38
N SER A 9 19.50 -20.27 -22.51
CA SER A 9 20.63 -19.35 -22.66
C SER A 9 20.24 -17.86 -22.72
N LEU A 10 18.97 -17.53 -23.02
CA LEU A 10 18.52 -16.14 -23.10
C LEU A 10 18.04 -15.58 -21.75
N TRP A 11 17.74 -16.43 -20.76
CA TRP A 11 17.29 -15.96 -19.43
C TRP A 11 18.29 -15.03 -18.75
N GLN A 12 19.59 -15.23 -18.98
CA GLN A 12 20.64 -14.36 -18.44
C GLN A 12 20.57 -12.91 -18.94
N PHE A 13 19.90 -12.67 -20.07
CA PHE A 13 19.70 -11.33 -20.64
C PHE A 13 18.37 -10.69 -20.26
N ILE A 14 17.45 -11.45 -19.65
CA ILE A 14 16.15 -10.94 -19.22
C ILE A 14 16.30 -10.37 -17.81
N VAL A 15 16.38 -9.05 -17.69
CA VAL A 15 16.46 -8.34 -16.40
C VAL A 15 15.09 -7.74 -16.07
N PRO A 16 14.36 -8.26 -15.07
CA PRO A 16 13.11 -7.66 -14.62
C PRO A 16 13.36 -6.27 -14.04
N THR A 17 12.53 -5.30 -14.43
CA THR A 17 12.57 -3.94 -13.89
C THR A 17 11.27 -3.61 -13.17
N VAL A 18 11.35 -2.75 -12.16
CA VAL A 18 10.20 -2.28 -11.40
C VAL A 18 9.81 -0.89 -11.88
N TYR A 19 8.53 -0.74 -12.25
CA TYR A 19 7.93 0.58 -12.44
C TYR A 19 7.36 1.08 -11.12
N GLY A 20 7.99 2.09 -10.51
CA GLY A 20 7.57 2.60 -9.21
C GLY A 20 8.67 3.32 -8.44
N TYR A 21 8.86 2.95 -7.16
CA TYR A 21 9.78 3.62 -6.24
C TYR A 21 10.56 2.62 -5.40
N VAL A 22 11.84 2.91 -5.15
CA VAL A 22 12.70 2.16 -4.22
C VAL A 22 13.47 3.17 -3.37
N PHE A 23 13.46 2.96 -2.06
CA PHE A 23 14.24 3.70 -1.08
C PHE A 23 14.95 2.70 -0.18
N VAL A 24 16.28 2.79 -0.09
CA VAL A 24 17.10 1.92 0.77
C VAL A 24 18.01 2.82 1.58
N HIS A 25 17.92 2.77 2.91
CA HIS A 25 18.80 3.52 3.79
C HIS A 25 19.20 2.72 5.01
N ALA A 26 20.50 2.76 5.33
CA ALA A 26 21.04 2.23 6.57
C ALA A 26 20.60 3.09 7.77
N LEU A 27 20.16 2.40 8.82
CA LEU A 27 19.75 2.93 10.10
C LEU A 27 20.92 2.82 11.07
N HIS A 28 21.37 3.96 11.59
CA HIS A 28 22.45 4.04 12.57
C HIS A 28 21.90 4.60 13.88
N PHE A 29 21.54 3.69 14.79
CA PHE A 29 21.15 4.01 16.17
C PHE A 29 22.04 3.20 17.11
N ASP A 30 22.79 3.88 17.96
CA ASP A 30 23.69 3.25 18.93
C ASP A 30 24.61 2.18 18.30
N GLN A 31 24.52 0.92 18.76
CA GLN A 31 25.26 -0.23 18.20
C GLN A 31 24.44 -1.10 17.24
N ILE A 32 23.24 -0.66 16.87
CA ILE A 32 22.33 -1.41 16.00
C ILE A 32 22.68 -1.14 14.54
N LYS A 33 22.94 -2.22 13.79
CA LYS A 33 23.11 -2.21 12.34
C LYS A 33 21.81 -2.69 11.70
N ALA A 34 21.06 -1.77 11.11
CA ALA A 34 19.81 -2.11 10.43
C ALA A 34 19.66 -1.34 9.11
N GLU A 35 18.76 -1.80 8.26
CA GLU A 35 18.44 -1.16 6.98
C GLU A 35 16.93 -1.06 6.82
N PHE A 36 16.45 0.15 6.49
CA PHE A 36 15.06 0.38 6.13
C PHE A 36 14.92 0.47 4.62
N VAL A 37 13.98 -0.30 4.09
CA VAL A 37 13.65 -0.33 2.68
C VAL A 37 12.18 -0.02 2.49
N LEU A 38 11.84 0.84 1.52
CA LEU A 38 10.48 1.07 1.06
C LEU A 38 10.44 0.87 -0.46
N ILE A 39 9.61 -0.06 -0.91
CA ILE A 39 9.42 -0.38 -2.33
C ILE A 39 7.95 -0.20 -2.69
N SER A 40 7.68 0.51 -3.78
CA SER A 40 6.35 0.54 -4.40
C SER A 40 6.45 0.06 -5.83
N ARG A 41 5.63 -0.94 -6.18
CA ARG A 41 5.57 -1.59 -7.49
C ARG A 41 4.21 -1.30 -8.12
N LYS A 42 4.18 -0.57 -9.23
CA LYS A 42 2.96 -0.25 -9.98
C LYS A 42 2.66 -1.33 -11.00
N ASP A 43 1.41 -1.79 -11.02
CA ASP A 43 0.92 -2.78 -11.97
C ASP A 43 0.89 -2.22 -13.40
N CYS A 44 1.47 -2.96 -14.33
CA CYS A 44 1.54 -2.61 -15.74
C CYS A 44 0.36 -3.15 -16.58
N ARG A 45 -0.55 -3.95 -16.00
CA ARG A 45 -1.65 -4.57 -16.75
C ARG A 45 -2.78 -3.61 -17.11
N ARG A 46 -3.02 -2.57 -16.29
CA ARG A 46 -4.03 -1.53 -16.54
C ARG A 46 -3.43 -0.14 -16.38
N LEU A 47 -2.51 0.19 -17.28
CA LEU A 47 -1.90 1.51 -17.35
C LEU A 47 -2.89 2.57 -17.83
N GLY A 48 -2.61 3.81 -17.47
CA GLY A 48 -3.36 4.97 -17.93
C GLY A 48 -3.26 6.15 -16.97
N ARG A 49 -3.36 7.35 -17.54
CA ARG A 49 -3.32 8.61 -16.80
C ARG A 49 -4.63 8.82 -16.02
N ARG A 50 -4.61 9.76 -15.07
CA ARG A 50 -5.81 10.26 -14.40
C ARG A 50 -6.91 10.60 -15.43
N PHE A 51 -8.15 10.24 -15.11
CA PHE A 51 -9.35 10.34 -15.97
C PHE A 51 -9.38 9.40 -17.19
N VAL A 52 -8.24 8.91 -17.69
CA VAL A 52 -8.19 7.96 -18.81
C VAL A 52 -8.43 6.53 -18.34
N SER A 53 -7.84 6.16 -17.20
CA SER A 53 -8.00 4.83 -16.61
C SER A 53 -8.55 4.95 -15.19
N ARG A 54 -9.70 4.32 -14.97
CA ARG A 54 -10.44 4.26 -13.72
C ARG A 54 -11.04 2.85 -13.54
N GLY A 55 -11.27 2.47 -12.30
CA GLY A 55 -11.92 1.21 -11.97
C GLY A 55 -11.20 -0.03 -12.50
N LEU A 56 -11.98 -1.11 -12.66
CA LEU A 56 -11.55 -2.37 -13.25
C LEU A 56 -11.67 -2.37 -14.78
N ASP A 57 -10.87 -3.20 -15.44
CA ASP A 57 -11.20 -3.77 -16.75
C ASP A 57 -12.03 -5.05 -16.62
N GLU A 58 -12.46 -5.61 -17.75
CA GLU A 58 -13.18 -6.88 -17.84
C GLU A 58 -12.34 -8.10 -17.41
N HIS A 59 -11.02 -7.94 -17.30
CA HIS A 59 -10.09 -8.95 -16.78
C HIS A 59 -9.87 -8.84 -15.26
N GLY A 60 -10.50 -7.87 -14.59
CA GLY A 60 -10.36 -7.64 -13.15
C GLY A 60 -9.02 -6.99 -12.75
N ASN A 61 -8.31 -6.33 -13.67
CA ASN A 61 -7.14 -5.52 -13.31
C ASN A 61 -7.63 -4.13 -12.87
N ALA A 62 -7.14 -3.65 -11.73
CA ALA A 62 -7.52 -2.34 -11.22
C ALA A 62 -6.57 -1.26 -11.76
N SER A 63 -7.14 -0.12 -12.16
CA SER A 63 -6.35 1.04 -12.54
C SER A 63 -5.52 1.55 -11.35
N ASN A 64 -4.31 2.02 -11.65
CA ASN A 64 -3.37 2.57 -10.65
C ASN A 64 -3.13 1.64 -9.45
N PHE A 65 -3.14 0.32 -9.68
CA PHE A 65 -2.83 -0.66 -8.64
C PHE A 65 -1.34 -0.59 -8.29
N ILE A 66 -1.03 -0.41 -7.01
CA ILE A 66 0.33 -0.33 -6.48
C ILE A 66 0.42 -1.23 -5.25
N GLU A 67 1.44 -2.08 -5.24
CA GLU A 67 1.87 -2.83 -4.07
C GLU A 67 3.00 -2.05 -3.41
N THR A 68 2.85 -1.71 -2.13
CA THR A 68 3.86 -1.01 -1.33
C THR A 68 4.31 -1.92 -0.20
N GLU A 69 5.61 -2.11 -0.09
CA GLU A 69 6.25 -2.98 0.88
C GLU A 69 7.30 -2.18 1.64
N HIS A 70 7.25 -2.24 2.96
CA HIS A 70 8.39 -1.83 3.78
C HIS A 70 9.12 -3.07 4.27
N ILE A 71 10.45 -3.00 4.34
CA ILE A 71 11.32 -4.06 4.82
C ILE A 71 12.26 -3.45 5.85
N ILE A 72 12.49 -4.16 6.94
CA ILE A 72 13.52 -3.88 7.92
C ILE A 72 14.45 -5.09 7.98
N VAL A 73 15.73 -4.83 7.77
CA VAL A 73 16.79 -5.83 7.91
C VAL A 73 17.60 -5.45 9.13
N HIS A 74 17.77 -6.39 10.05
CA HIS A 74 18.62 -6.25 11.21
C HIS A 74 19.80 -7.21 11.11
N HIS A 75 21.00 -6.68 11.31
CA HIS A 75 22.24 -7.44 11.24
C HIS A 75 22.64 -7.82 12.68
N ASP A 76 22.44 -9.08 13.03
CA ASP A 76 23.04 -9.67 14.23
C ASP A 76 24.52 -10.04 13.94
N GLN A 77 25.25 -10.54 14.94
CA GLN A 77 26.69 -10.86 14.78
C GLN A 77 26.95 -11.89 13.68
N ASP A 78 26.19 -13.00 13.69
CA ASP A 78 26.36 -14.13 12.78
C ASP A 78 25.07 -14.45 11.99
N SER A 79 24.07 -13.56 12.03
CA SER A 79 22.79 -13.79 11.37
C SER A 79 22.08 -12.49 11.01
N PHE A 80 21.01 -12.60 10.22
CA PHE A 80 20.18 -11.49 9.78
C PHE A 80 18.75 -11.79 10.18
N ARG A 81 18.02 -10.78 10.64
CA ARG A 81 16.57 -10.84 10.81
C ARG A 81 15.94 -9.89 9.82
N VAL A 82 15.04 -10.43 9.00
CA VAL A 82 14.34 -9.66 7.97
C VAL A 82 12.86 -9.69 8.31
N ALA A 83 12.22 -8.53 8.32
CA ALA A 83 10.76 -8.45 8.36
C ALA A 83 10.25 -7.54 7.26
N ALA A 84 9.12 -7.95 6.67
CA ALA A 84 8.49 -7.25 5.57
C ALA A 84 6.99 -7.13 5.80
N TYR A 85 6.41 -6.02 5.37
CA TYR A 85 4.97 -5.84 5.39
C TYR A 85 4.49 -5.23 4.09
N VAL A 86 3.54 -5.92 3.46
CA VAL A 86 2.96 -5.55 2.18
C VAL A 86 1.58 -4.94 2.39
N GLN A 87 1.29 -3.89 1.65
CA GLN A 87 -0.03 -3.30 1.55
C GLN A 87 -0.31 -2.89 0.11
N THR A 88 -1.58 -2.81 -0.26
CA THR A 88 -1.96 -2.50 -1.64
C THR A 88 -2.81 -1.24 -1.70
N ARG A 89 -2.81 -0.61 -2.87
CA ARG A 89 -3.76 0.46 -3.18
C ARG A 89 -4.15 0.40 -4.64
N GLY A 90 -5.27 1.02 -4.97
CA GLY A 90 -5.68 1.18 -6.36
C GLY A 90 -7.04 1.86 -6.49
N SER A 91 -7.51 1.94 -7.74
CA SER A 91 -8.87 2.36 -7.99
C SER A 91 -9.88 1.38 -7.37
N ILE A 92 -11.07 1.90 -7.09
CA ILE A 92 -12.18 1.13 -6.53
C ILE A 92 -12.48 -0.05 -7.47
N PRO A 93 -12.53 -1.31 -6.97
CA PRO A 93 -12.81 -2.52 -7.76
C PRO A 93 -14.24 -2.60 -8.33
N LEU A 94 -14.59 -1.65 -9.17
CA LEU A 94 -15.85 -1.53 -9.91
C LEU A 94 -15.53 -1.11 -11.35
N ILE A 95 -16.35 -1.47 -12.33
CA ILE A 95 -16.18 -0.93 -13.70
C ILE A 95 -16.84 0.44 -13.74
N TRP A 96 -16.03 1.49 -13.88
CA TRP A 96 -16.50 2.86 -14.01
C TRP A 96 -15.52 3.72 -14.79
N THR A 97 -16.05 4.77 -15.42
CA THR A 97 -15.29 5.74 -16.20
C THR A 97 -15.61 7.16 -15.75
N GLN A 98 -14.70 8.06 -16.08
CA GLN A 98 -14.90 9.49 -15.86
C GLN A 98 -14.26 10.22 -17.04
N THR A 99 -15.03 10.39 -18.11
CA THR A 99 -14.55 11.01 -19.35
C THR A 99 -14.12 12.45 -19.09
N PRO A 100 -12.87 12.83 -19.46
CA PRO A 100 -12.42 14.22 -19.33
C PRO A 100 -13.37 15.17 -20.06
N THR A 101 -13.73 16.28 -19.40
CA THR A 101 -14.48 17.38 -20.02
C THR A 101 -13.83 18.69 -19.59
N VAL A 102 -14.21 19.81 -20.20
CA VAL A 102 -13.78 21.17 -19.74
C VAL A 102 -14.26 21.51 -18.33
N LYS A 103 -15.16 20.71 -17.73
CA LYS A 103 -15.65 20.92 -16.37
C LYS A 103 -14.63 20.45 -15.35
N PHE A 104 -14.51 21.22 -14.26
CA PHE A 104 -13.63 20.90 -13.13
C PHE A 104 -13.87 19.50 -12.52
N ASN A 105 -15.13 19.05 -12.47
CA ASN A 105 -15.49 17.71 -12.02
C ASN A 105 -16.36 17.00 -13.08
N PRO A 106 -15.75 16.23 -14.00
CA PRO A 106 -16.50 15.50 -15.01
C PRO A 106 -17.42 14.45 -14.39
N LYS A 107 -18.58 14.22 -15.03
CA LYS A 107 -19.54 13.20 -14.56
C LYS A 107 -18.90 11.81 -14.64
N LEU A 108 -19.07 11.04 -13.57
CA LEU A 108 -18.72 9.62 -13.56
C LEU A 108 -19.85 8.79 -14.16
N ALA A 109 -19.48 7.68 -14.79
CA ALA A 109 -20.40 6.67 -15.29
C ALA A 109 -19.99 5.30 -14.75
N ILE A 110 -20.92 4.63 -14.05
CA ILE A 110 -20.75 3.25 -13.58
C ILE A 110 -21.34 2.33 -14.64
N GLU A 111 -20.69 1.18 -14.87
CA GLU A 111 -21.26 0.13 -15.72
C GLU A 111 -22.65 -0.26 -15.22
N LYS A 112 -23.64 -0.18 -16.10
CA LYS A 112 -25.05 -0.44 -15.78
C LYS A 112 -25.30 -1.93 -15.63
N ASP A 113 -24.61 -2.75 -16.42
CA ASP A 113 -24.71 -4.20 -16.33
C ASP A 113 -24.02 -4.72 -15.05
N GLN A 114 -24.84 -5.10 -14.06
CA GLN A 114 -24.34 -5.63 -12.80
C GLN A 114 -23.59 -6.95 -12.98
N LYS A 115 -23.92 -7.76 -14.00
CA LYS A 115 -23.22 -9.04 -14.25
C LYS A 115 -21.76 -8.80 -14.63
N LYS A 116 -21.49 -7.75 -15.42
CA LYS A 116 -20.11 -7.36 -15.76
C LYS A 116 -19.32 -6.90 -14.53
N ASN A 117 -19.93 -6.08 -13.67
CA ASN A 117 -19.30 -5.64 -12.44
C ASN A 117 -18.96 -6.81 -11.51
N VAL A 118 -19.90 -7.74 -11.32
CA VAL A 118 -19.70 -8.97 -10.54
C VAL A 118 -18.56 -9.79 -11.13
N ALA A 119 -18.61 -10.12 -12.43
CA ALA A 119 -17.60 -10.95 -13.07
C ALA A 119 -16.18 -10.34 -13.01
N ALA A 120 -16.05 -9.02 -13.20
CA ALA A 120 -14.76 -8.35 -13.10
C ALA A 120 -14.23 -8.31 -11.65
N ALA A 121 -15.11 -8.04 -10.68
CA ALA A 121 -14.74 -8.00 -9.27
C ALA A 121 -14.41 -9.40 -8.72
N GLU A 122 -15.10 -10.45 -9.14
CA GLU A 122 -14.75 -11.85 -8.80
C GLU A 122 -13.36 -12.21 -9.29
N LYS A 123 -13.04 -11.93 -10.57
CA LYS A 123 -11.69 -12.13 -11.12
C LYS A 123 -10.66 -11.34 -10.31
N HIS A 124 -10.99 -10.10 -9.96
CA HIS A 124 -10.10 -9.22 -9.20
C HIS A 124 -9.81 -9.77 -7.79
N PHE A 125 -10.85 -10.13 -7.04
CA PHE A 125 -10.71 -10.64 -5.68
C PHE A 125 -10.13 -12.05 -5.65
N LYS A 126 -10.42 -12.88 -6.64
CA LYS A 126 -9.74 -14.18 -6.80
C LYS A 126 -8.22 -14.00 -6.93
N LYS A 127 -7.77 -13.22 -7.91
CA LYS A 127 -6.33 -12.95 -8.13
C LYS A 127 -5.64 -12.35 -6.90
N THR A 128 -6.31 -11.44 -6.21
CA THR A 128 -5.72 -10.74 -5.06
C THR A 128 -5.72 -11.60 -3.80
N THR A 129 -6.76 -12.41 -3.56
CA THR A 129 -6.81 -13.32 -2.40
C THR A 129 -5.91 -14.54 -2.56
N GLU A 130 -5.69 -15.01 -3.79
CA GLU A 130 -4.68 -16.04 -4.08
C GLU A 130 -3.27 -15.54 -3.80
N LYS A 131 -2.98 -14.26 -4.07
CA LYS A 131 -1.64 -13.68 -3.89
C LYS A 131 -1.36 -13.22 -2.46
N TYR A 132 -2.35 -12.60 -1.80
CA TYR A 132 -2.13 -11.90 -0.52
C TYR A 132 -2.89 -12.50 0.66
N GLY A 133 -3.73 -13.51 0.44
CA GLY A 133 -4.63 -14.02 1.47
C GLY A 133 -5.83 -13.10 1.69
N ASP A 134 -6.17 -12.81 2.94
CA ASP A 134 -7.34 -12.00 3.28
C ASP A 134 -7.15 -10.53 2.91
N ILE A 135 -8.22 -9.83 2.51
CA ILE A 135 -8.16 -8.45 2.03
C ILE A 135 -9.10 -7.59 2.86
N LEU A 136 -8.52 -6.59 3.52
CA LEU A 136 -9.27 -5.51 4.15
C LEU A 136 -9.30 -4.30 3.23
N LEU A 137 -10.44 -4.02 2.62
CA LEU A 137 -10.69 -2.87 1.78
C LEU A 137 -10.96 -1.65 2.64
N ILE A 138 -10.13 -0.62 2.50
CA ILE A 138 -10.29 0.67 3.18
C ILE A 138 -10.69 1.70 2.14
N ASN A 139 -11.97 2.07 2.12
CA ASN A 139 -12.49 3.06 1.20
C ASN A 139 -12.43 4.46 1.82
N LEU A 140 -11.58 5.32 1.24
CA LEU A 140 -11.35 6.69 1.72
C LEU A 140 -12.23 7.75 1.05
N ILE A 141 -13.33 7.33 0.42
CA ILE A 141 -14.21 8.18 -0.38
C ILE A 141 -15.15 9.02 0.48
N ASP A 142 -15.56 10.16 -0.08
CA ASP A 142 -16.46 11.09 0.58
C ASP A 142 -17.88 10.54 0.56
N LYS A 143 -18.60 10.69 1.68
CA LYS A 143 -20.01 10.27 1.77
C LYS A 143 -20.97 11.26 1.12
N LYS A 144 -20.48 12.08 0.17
CA LYS A 144 -21.25 13.12 -0.52
C LYS A 144 -21.05 13.07 -2.04
N GLY A 145 -22.06 13.54 -2.75
CA GLY A 145 -22.02 13.75 -4.19
C GLY A 145 -21.66 12.50 -4.99
N SER A 146 -20.78 12.68 -5.96
CA SER A 146 -20.43 11.67 -6.96
C SER A 146 -19.59 10.52 -6.36
N GLN A 147 -18.76 10.80 -5.35
CA GLN A 147 -17.99 9.78 -4.62
C GLN A 147 -18.91 8.82 -3.84
N LYS A 148 -19.97 9.34 -3.21
CA LYS A 148 -20.97 8.51 -2.52
C LYS A 148 -21.62 7.50 -3.47
N LEU A 149 -21.95 7.92 -4.69
CA LEU A 149 -22.62 7.06 -5.67
C LEU A 149 -21.75 5.83 -6.04
N ILE A 150 -20.46 6.04 -6.35
CA ILE A 150 -19.52 4.93 -6.61
C ILE A 150 -19.35 4.07 -5.37
N GLY A 151 -19.26 4.73 -4.21
CA GLY A 151 -19.14 4.05 -2.95
C GLY A 151 -20.30 3.10 -2.66
N ASP A 152 -21.53 3.59 -2.74
CA ASP A 152 -22.73 2.83 -2.45
C ASP A 152 -22.83 1.64 -3.40
N ALA A 153 -22.56 1.87 -4.69
CA ALA A 153 -22.53 0.83 -5.71
C ALA A 153 -21.48 -0.25 -5.40
N PHE A 154 -20.28 0.15 -4.97
CA PHE A 154 -19.23 -0.79 -4.60
C PHE A 154 -19.54 -1.55 -3.31
N THR A 155 -20.16 -0.90 -2.32
CA THR A 155 -20.60 -1.54 -1.08
C THR A 155 -21.62 -2.63 -1.39
N LYS A 156 -22.64 -2.29 -2.19
CA LYS A 156 -23.63 -3.25 -2.68
C LYS A 156 -22.99 -4.42 -3.45
N LEU A 157 -21.97 -4.14 -4.26
CA LEU A 157 -21.24 -5.17 -4.99
C LEU A 157 -20.52 -6.14 -4.05
N VAL A 158 -19.81 -5.62 -3.04
CA VAL A 158 -19.14 -6.45 -2.02
C VAL A 158 -20.17 -7.30 -1.25
N ASP A 159 -21.29 -6.71 -0.87
CA ASP A 159 -22.39 -7.41 -0.18
C ASP A 159 -23.07 -8.47 -1.05
N THR A 160 -23.03 -8.30 -2.37
CA THR A 160 -23.54 -9.28 -3.34
C THR A 160 -22.57 -10.45 -3.50
N LEU A 161 -21.26 -10.17 -3.55
CA LEU A 161 -20.23 -11.19 -3.69
C LEU A 161 -20.07 -12.05 -2.44
N LYS A 162 -20.29 -11.47 -1.25
CA LYS A 162 -20.17 -12.14 0.06
C LYS A 162 -18.90 -12.99 0.20
N ASN A 163 -17.78 -12.49 -0.34
CA ASN A 163 -16.52 -13.22 -0.27
C ASN A 163 -15.99 -13.19 1.17
N PRO A 164 -15.81 -14.35 1.84
CA PRO A 164 -15.42 -14.41 3.25
C PRO A 164 -14.03 -13.84 3.51
N LYS A 165 -13.15 -13.80 2.49
CA LYS A 165 -11.80 -13.25 2.57
C LYS A 165 -11.74 -11.75 2.32
N VAL A 166 -12.86 -11.09 2.03
CA VAL A 166 -12.89 -9.67 1.69
C VAL A 166 -13.78 -8.94 2.68
N THR A 167 -13.20 -8.01 3.44
CA THR A 167 -13.92 -7.13 4.37
C THR A 167 -13.84 -5.69 3.86
N LEU A 168 -14.94 -4.93 3.97
CA LEU A 168 -14.99 -3.54 3.53
C LEU A 168 -15.21 -2.59 4.71
N GLU A 169 -14.31 -1.62 4.85
CA GLU A 169 -14.38 -0.54 5.82
C GLU A 169 -14.45 0.82 5.13
N TRP A 170 -15.41 1.63 5.57
CA TRP A 170 -15.69 2.94 5.00
C TRP A 170 -15.22 4.06 5.94
N PHE A 171 -14.37 4.94 5.41
CA PHE A 171 -13.83 6.05 6.16
C PHE A 171 -13.87 7.35 5.35
N ASP A 172 -14.72 8.28 5.76
CA ASP A 172 -14.83 9.59 5.10
C ASP A 172 -13.64 10.47 5.48
N PHE A 173 -12.55 10.34 4.73
CA PHE A 173 -11.30 11.02 5.05
C PHE A 173 -11.44 12.55 5.02
N HIS A 174 -12.21 13.13 4.09
CA HIS A 174 -12.35 14.58 4.01
C HIS A 174 -13.16 15.14 5.17
N HIS A 175 -14.17 14.43 5.64
CA HIS A 175 -14.93 14.81 6.82
C HIS A 175 -14.08 14.66 8.09
N GLU A 176 -13.52 13.48 8.31
CA GLU A 176 -12.81 13.14 9.54
C GLU A 176 -11.50 13.91 9.69
N CYS A 177 -10.73 14.06 8.62
CA CYS A 177 -9.45 14.78 8.65
C CYS A 177 -9.60 16.28 8.30
N ARG A 178 -10.83 16.82 8.28
CA ARG A 178 -11.07 18.25 7.99
C ARG A 178 -10.34 19.10 9.03
N LYS A 179 -9.83 20.26 8.59
CA LYS A 179 -9.06 21.18 9.45
C LYS A 179 -7.86 20.50 10.13
N MET A 180 -7.20 19.56 9.44
CA MET A 180 -5.97 18.91 9.91
C MET A 180 -6.14 18.00 11.14
N LYS A 181 -7.36 17.53 11.43
CA LYS A 181 -7.64 16.60 12.55
C LYS A 181 -7.25 15.16 12.21
N TYR A 182 -5.98 14.93 11.89
CA TYR A 182 -5.46 13.61 11.55
C TYR A 182 -5.45 12.64 12.74
N GLU A 183 -5.61 13.14 13.97
CA GLU A 183 -5.94 12.33 15.16
C GLU A 183 -7.15 11.41 14.92
N ASN A 184 -8.10 11.81 14.05
CA ASN A 184 -9.25 10.98 13.70
C ASN A 184 -8.89 9.74 12.87
N LEU A 185 -7.64 9.63 12.37
CA LEU A 185 -7.14 8.36 11.82
C LEU A 185 -7.05 7.28 12.90
N GLY A 186 -6.90 7.65 14.18
CA GLY A 186 -7.02 6.72 15.30
C GLY A 186 -8.33 5.94 15.25
N LYS A 187 -9.46 6.60 14.93
CA LYS A 187 -10.77 5.95 14.80
C LYS A 187 -10.80 4.89 13.69
N LEU A 188 -10.12 5.15 12.56
CA LEU A 188 -10.01 4.15 11.49
C LEU A 188 -9.20 2.97 11.99
N LEU A 189 -8.06 3.24 12.62
CA LEU A 189 -7.14 2.22 13.09
C LEU A 189 -7.78 1.35 14.16
N ASP A 190 -8.52 1.93 15.11
CA ASP A 190 -9.25 1.18 16.13
C ASP A 190 -10.23 0.18 15.51
N LYS A 191 -10.91 0.55 14.41
CA LYS A 191 -11.81 -0.37 13.68
C LYS A 191 -11.07 -1.49 12.97
N ILE A 192 -9.90 -1.20 12.40
CA ILE A 192 -9.17 -2.18 11.58
C ILE A 192 -8.09 -2.95 12.35
N LYS A 193 -7.81 -2.56 13.60
CA LYS A 193 -6.70 -3.06 14.41
C LYS A 193 -6.74 -4.57 14.57
N ASP A 194 -7.89 -5.14 14.85
CA ASP A 194 -8.03 -6.59 15.07
C ASP A 194 -7.73 -7.37 13.80
N LYS A 195 -8.27 -6.93 12.66
CA LYS A 195 -7.96 -7.51 11.35
C LYS A 195 -6.49 -7.36 10.99
N MET A 196 -5.94 -6.16 11.17
CA MET A 196 -4.51 -5.90 10.94
C MET A 196 -3.61 -6.79 11.80
N ASN A 197 -3.95 -6.98 13.08
CA ASN A 197 -3.23 -7.87 13.97
C ASN A 197 -3.33 -9.33 13.49
N SER A 198 -4.49 -9.75 13.01
CA SER A 198 -4.69 -11.11 12.50
C SER A 198 -3.93 -11.40 11.21
N TYR A 199 -3.69 -10.38 10.38
CA TYR A 199 -2.99 -10.54 9.10
C TYR A 199 -1.47 -10.64 9.27
N ASP A 200 -0.96 -10.13 10.39
CA ASP A 200 0.45 -10.10 10.77
C ASP A 200 1.35 -9.50 9.69
N TYR A 201 2.63 -9.82 9.73
CA TYR A 201 3.66 -9.47 8.76
C TYR A 201 4.58 -10.66 8.51
N PHE A 202 5.46 -10.56 7.52
CA PHE A 202 6.50 -11.57 7.29
C PHE A 202 7.71 -11.31 8.20
N MET A 203 8.28 -12.35 8.79
CA MET A 203 9.56 -12.29 9.49
C MET A 203 10.33 -13.59 9.34
N ALA A 204 11.63 -13.50 9.08
CA ALA A 204 12.54 -14.64 9.04
C ALA A 204 13.89 -14.31 9.65
N LYS A 205 14.56 -15.35 10.17
CA LYS A 205 15.98 -15.32 10.54
C LYS A 205 16.78 -16.07 9.48
N LEU A 206 17.88 -15.47 9.03
CA LEU A 206 18.79 -16.02 8.03
C LEU A 206 20.20 -16.09 8.61
N ASP A 207 20.90 -17.20 8.47
CA ASP A 207 22.29 -17.34 8.95
C ASP A 207 23.30 -16.67 8.01
N TYR A 208 22.91 -16.43 6.76
CA TYR A 208 23.75 -15.80 5.75
C TYR A 208 23.04 -14.60 5.11
N ALA A 209 23.83 -13.62 4.69
CA ALA A 209 23.34 -12.50 3.88
C ALA A 209 22.93 -12.96 2.47
N PHE A 210 22.23 -12.08 1.77
CA PHE A 210 21.72 -12.34 0.42
C PHE A 210 22.82 -12.51 -0.64
N ASP A 211 24.05 -12.05 -0.40
CA ASP A 211 25.24 -12.29 -1.23
C ASP A 211 25.66 -13.77 -1.25
N HIS A 212 25.32 -14.50 -0.19
CA HIS A 212 25.49 -15.95 -0.08
C HIS A 212 24.18 -16.72 -0.29
N LYS A 213 23.33 -16.25 -1.22
CA LYS A 213 22.01 -16.87 -1.54
C LYS A 213 22.08 -18.39 -1.74
N ASN A 214 23.16 -18.91 -2.32
CA ASN A 214 23.33 -20.35 -2.55
C ASN A 214 23.42 -21.19 -1.25
N LYS A 215 23.70 -20.56 -0.11
CA LYS A 215 23.73 -21.18 1.22
C LYS A 215 22.39 -21.06 1.95
N LEU A 216 21.45 -20.28 1.42
CA LEU A 216 20.12 -20.17 1.99
C LEU A 216 19.32 -21.43 1.66
N GLY A 217 18.79 -22.05 2.70
CA GLY A 217 17.96 -23.24 2.61
C GLY A 217 17.11 -23.41 3.87
N PRO A 218 16.33 -24.50 3.97
CA PRO A 218 15.42 -24.73 5.09
C PRO A 218 16.11 -24.76 6.47
N THR A 219 17.42 -25.06 6.51
CA THR A 219 18.21 -25.12 7.74
C THR A 219 18.85 -23.78 8.12
N THR A 220 19.04 -22.87 7.16
CA THR A 220 19.73 -21.58 7.34
C THR A 220 18.79 -20.39 7.21
N CYS A 221 17.52 -20.64 6.89
CA CYS A 221 16.44 -19.66 6.83
C CYS A 221 15.26 -20.20 7.64
N MET A 222 15.01 -19.59 8.79
CA MET A 222 13.89 -19.91 9.65
C MET A 222 12.80 -18.84 9.50
N VAL A 223 11.72 -19.18 8.81
CA VAL A 223 10.52 -18.33 8.72
C VAL A 223 9.80 -18.36 10.07
N MET A 224 9.69 -17.20 10.70
CA MET A 224 9.06 -17.04 12.02
C MET A 224 7.56 -16.77 11.88
N CYS A 225 7.17 -15.92 10.94
CA CYS A 225 5.78 -15.66 10.61
C CYS A 225 5.62 -15.26 9.14
N ASN A 226 4.42 -15.49 8.61
CA ASN A 226 4.00 -15.08 7.28
C ASN A 226 2.86 -14.08 7.39
N GLN A 227 2.85 -13.10 6.50
CA GLN A 227 1.70 -12.23 6.32
C GLN A 227 0.59 -13.02 5.60
N ILE A 228 -0.60 -13.09 6.19
CA ILE A 228 -1.74 -13.87 5.67
C ILE A 228 -2.90 -13.00 5.15
N GLY A 229 -2.73 -11.68 5.17
CA GLY A 229 -3.69 -10.74 4.61
C GLY A 229 -3.10 -9.35 4.40
N VAL A 230 -3.80 -8.49 3.66
CA VAL A 230 -3.35 -7.13 3.32
C VAL A 230 -4.43 -6.09 3.53
N CYS A 231 -4.01 -4.90 3.95
CA CYS A 231 -4.83 -3.70 3.82
C CYS A 231 -4.76 -3.18 2.37
N ARG A 232 -5.91 -3.03 1.74
CA ARG A 232 -6.05 -2.38 0.43
C ARG A 232 -6.72 -1.03 0.58
N THR A 233 -5.99 0.05 0.35
CA THR A 233 -6.56 1.40 0.36
C THR A 233 -7.12 1.78 -1.01
N ASN A 234 -8.42 2.06 -1.07
CA ASN A 234 -9.09 2.54 -2.27
C ASN A 234 -9.33 4.05 -2.15
N CYS A 235 -9.09 4.76 -3.25
CA CYS A 235 -9.41 6.18 -3.37
C CYS A 235 -9.87 6.45 -4.79
N MET A 236 -10.71 7.47 -4.97
CA MET A 236 -11.14 7.91 -6.30
C MET A 236 -9.93 8.49 -7.06
N ASP A 237 -9.25 9.47 -6.46
CA ASP A 237 -8.28 10.33 -7.16
C ASP A 237 -6.95 10.53 -6.42
N CYS A 238 -6.97 10.56 -5.08
CA CYS A 238 -5.92 11.20 -4.30
C CYS A 238 -4.94 10.17 -3.77
N LEU A 239 -3.78 10.08 -4.43
CA LEU A 239 -2.62 9.35 -3.93
C LEU A 239 -2.16 9.85 -2.55
N ASP A 240 -2.39 11.13 -2.26
CA ASP A 240 -2.11 11.75 -0.95
C ASP A 240 -2.83 11.06 0.21
N ARG A 241 -4.16 10.87 0.10
CA ARG A 241 -4.97 10.25 1.16
C ARG A 241 -4.54 8.81 1.41
N THR A 242 -4.35 8.05 0.34
CA THR A 242 -3.89 6.66 0.43
C THR A 242 -2.49 6.59 1.02
N ASN A 243 -1.57 7.47 0.63
CA ASN A 243 -0.20 7.46 1.15
C ASN A 243 -0.15 7.75 2.65
N VAL A 244 -0.97 8.69 3.13
CA VAL A 244 -1.07 8.98 4.58
C VAL A 244 -1.59 7.76 5.35
N VAL A 245 -2.67 7.11 4.88
CA VAL A 245 -3.19 5.92 5.57
C VAL A 245 -2.17 4.76 5.53
N GLN A 246 -1.55 4.53 4.38
CA GLN A 246 -0.54 3.49 4.22
C GLN A 246 0.70 3.73 5.09
N SER A 247 1.17 4.99 5.24
CA SER A 247 2.33 5.30 6.07
C SER A 247 2.03 5.12 7.56
N VAL A 248 0.82 5.43 8.01
CA VAL A 248 0.41 5.21 9.40
C VAL A 248 0.27 3.72 9.71
N ILE A 249 -0.34 2.93 8.82
CA ILE A 249 -0.40 1.46 8.93
C ILE A 249 1.02 0.87 8.98
N SER A 250 1.89 1.30 8.06
CA SER A 250 3.29 0.88 8.00
C SER A 250 4.02 1.18 9.31
N ARG A 251 3.86 2.38 9.85
CA ARG A 251 4.46 2.79 11.14
C ARG A 251 4.05 1.87 12.29
N LEU A 252 2.77 1.56 12.42
CA LEU A 252 2.27 0.68 13.48
C LEU A 252 2.86 -0.73 13.39
N ILE A 253 2.92 -1.29 12.18
CA ILE A 253 3.50 -2.62 11.95
C ILE A 253 5.01 -2.59 12.17
N LEU A 254 5.68 -1.54 11.70
CA LEU A 254 7.13 -1.38 11.84
C LEU A 254 7.55 -1.27 13.32
N HIS A 255 6.80 -0.56 14.16
CA HIS A 255 7.02 -0.56 15.61
C HIS A 255 6.97 -1.96 16.21
N LYS A 256 6.00 -2.79 15.82
CA LYS A 256 5.92 -4.19 16.27
C LYS A 256 7.11 -5.02 15.80
N GLN A 257 7.53 -4.84 14.55
CA GLN A 257 8.70 -5.53 13.99
C GLN A 257 9.97 -5.15 14.76
N LEU A 258 10.21 -3.86 14.98
CA LEU A 258 11.37 -3.37 15.72
C LEU A 258 11.38 -3.85 17.17
N TRP A 259 10.22 -3.87 17.84
CA TRP A 259 10.09 -4.44 19.18
C TRP A 259 10.39 -5.95 19.19
N LYS A 260 9.82 -6.70 18.25
CA LYS A 260 10.07 -8.16 18.12
C LYS A 260 11.54 -8.46 17.78
N MET A 261 12.23 -7.53 17.12
CA MET A 261 13.65 -7.61 16.83
C MET A 261 14.55 -7.15 18.00
N ASN A 262 13.99 -6.68 19.12
CA ASN A 262 14.71 -6.06 20.24
C ASN A 262 15.51 -4.81 19.83
N ILE A 263 15.03 -4.06 18.82
CA ILE A 263 15.63 -2.80 18.36
C ILE A 263 15.06 -1.60 19.11
N LEU A 264 13.76 -1.59 19.36
CA LEU A 264 13.06 -0.57 20.12
C LEU A 264 12.26 -1.19 21.27
N ASN A 265 11.89 -0.35 22.24
CA ASN A 265 11.01 -0.74 23.34
C ASN A 265 9.62 -1.13 22.83
N LYS A 266 8.85 -1.79 23.72
CA LYS A 266 7.46 -2.15 23.43
C LYS A 266 6.68 -0.88 23.04
N PRO A 267 5.94 -0.91 21.91
CA PRO A 267 5.20 0.27 21.47
C PRO A 267 4.09 0.63 22.45
N LEU A 268 3.87 1.93 22.61
CA LEU A 268 2.77 2.50 23.39
C LEU A 268 1.42 2.24 22.73
N GLY A 269 1.42 2.03 21.40
CA GLY A 269 0.20 1.79 20.62
C GLY A 269 -0.47 3.07 20.13
N ASP A 270 0.22 4.21 20.25
CA ASP A 270 -0.25 5.48 19.72
C ASP A 270 -0.20 5.47 18.19
N THR A 271 -1.24 6.00 17.57
CA THR A 271 -1.37 6.06 16.09
C THR A 271 -0.16 6.71 15.41
N PHE A 272 0.42 7.73 16.05
CA PHE A 272 1.52 8.52 15.52
C PHE A 272 2.78 8.40 16.38
N GLU A 273 2.96 7.26 17.06
CA GLU A 273 4.15 6.98 17.86
C GLU A 273 5.42 7.22 17.03
N ARG A 274 6.27 8.13 17.50
CA ARG A 274 7.46 8.57 16.77
C ARG A 274 8.60 7.58 16.93
N PHE A 275 9.39 7.41 15.87
CA PHE A 275 10.67 6.73 15.97
C PHE A 275 11.74 7.65 16.58
N PRO A 276 12.92 7.13 16.96
CA PRO A 276 14.08 7.98 17.25
C PRO A 276 14.30 9.00 16.12
N GLN A 277 14.69 10.23 16.46
CA GLN A 277 14.60 11.37 15.54
C GLN A 277 15.23 11.14 14.16
N LYS A 278 16.44 10.56 14.08
CA LYS A 278 17.06 10.28 12.77
C LYS A 278 16.26 9.26 11.95
N PHE A 279 15.63 8.28 12.59
CA PHE A 279 14.78 7.32 11.89
C PHE A 279 13.48 7.97 11.44
N GLU A 280 12.89 8.80 12.32
CA GLU A 280 11.66 9.51 12.03
C GLU A 280 11.82 10.36 10.77
N ASP A 281 12.93 11.09 10.64
CA ASP A 281 13.22 11.90 9.46
C ASP A 281 13.38 11.05 8.18
N LEU A 282 14.10 9.92 8.27
CA LEU A 282 14.26 8.97 7.17
C LEU A 282 12.92 8.35 6.74
N PHE A 283 12.12 7.88 7.70
CA PHE A 283 10.82 7.27 7.44
C PHE A 283 9.89 8.27 6.75
N ARG A 284 9.86 9.51 7.23
CA ARG A 284 9.07 10.60 6.63
C ARG A 284 9.54 10.95 5.23
N GLN A 285 10.84 11.03 5.02
CA GLN A 285 11.43 11.25 3.70
C GLN A 285 11.03 10.14 2.72
N ALA A 286 11.16 8.87 3.12
CA ALA A 286 10.81 7.71 2.31
C ALA A 286 9.35 7.75 1.85
N TRP A 287 8.42 7.98 2.78
CA TRP A 287 6.99 8.03 2.49
C TRP A 287 6.56 9.27 1.71
N THR A 288 7.28 10.39 1.86
CA THR A 288 7.04 11.60 1.07
C THR A 288 7.48 11.41 -0.38
N ASN A 289 8.68 10.88 -0.58
CA ASN A 289 9.21 10.58 -1.91
C ASN A 289 8.35 9.52 -2.61
N ASN A 290 7.91 8.50 -1.88
CA ASN A 290 6.96 7.52 -2.38
C ASN A 290 5.66 8.17 -2.90
N ALA A 291 5.10 9.12 -2.15
CA ALA A 291 3.91 9.86 -2.56
C ALA A 291 4.16 10.63 -3.87
N ASN A 292 5.27 11.36 -3.93
CA ASN A 292 5.66 12.16 -5.10
C ASN A 292 5.81 11.32 -6.35
N ILE A 293 6.63 10.27 -6.28
CA ILE A 293 6.89 9.40 -7.43
C ILE A 293 5.58 8.78 -7.89
N CYS A 294 4.80 8.18 -6.99
CA CYS A 294 3.55 7.55 -7.40
C CYS A 294 2.52 8.54 -7.98
N SER A 295 2.51 9.79 -7.50
CA SER A 295 1.70 10.87 -8.06
C SER A 295 2.14 11.23 -9.47
N ILE A 296 3.43 11.43 -9.69
CA ILE A 296 4.00 11.70 -11.00
C ILE A 296 3.66 10.57 -11.99
N LEU A 297 3.77 9.32 -11.55
CA LEU A 297 3.42 8.14 -12.37
C LEU A 297 1.92 7.99 -12.67
N TYR A 298 1.04 8.82 -12.11
CA TYR A 298 -0.41 8.75 -12.34
C TYR A 298 -1.00 10.02 -12.96
N SER A 299 -0.66 11.19 -12.42
CA SER A 299 -1.17 12.49 -12.86
C SER A 299 -0.13 13.35 -13.58
N GLY A 300 1.15 12.97 -13.58
CA GLY A 300 2.23 13.79 -14.11
C GLY A 300 2.66 14.93 -13.17
N THR A 301 2.12 15.01 -11.96
CA THR A 301 2.42 16.05 -10.97
C THR A 301 2.83 15.44 -9.63
N PRO A 302 3.69 16.10 -8.83
CA PRO A 302 3.97 15.70 -7.45
C PRO A 302 2.71 15.65 -6.57
N ALA A 303 2.85 15.04 -5.40
CA ALA A 303 1.79 14.88 -4.41
C ALA A 303 1.53 16.21 -3.66
N LEU A 304 0.26 16.57 -3.41
CA LEU A 304 -0.13 17.86 -2.83
C LEU A 304 -0.01 17.88 -1.30
N LYS A 305 0.02 16.71 -0.62
CA LYS A 305 0.05 16.62 0.86
C LYS A 305 1.38 16.13 1.44
N THR A 306 2.46 16.28 0.69
CA THR A 306 3.83 15.90 1.11
C THR A 306 4.30 16.57 2.40
N ASP A 307 3.83 17.79 2.67
CA ASP A 307 4.19 18.52 3.90
C ASP A 307 3.77 17.79 5.19
N PHE A 308 2.65 17.07 5.16
CA PHE A 308 2.17 16.33 6.33
C PHE A 308 3.02 15.09 6.59
N THR A 309 3.42 14.37 5.55
CA THR A 309 4.32 13.23 5.69
C THR A 309 5.71 13.65 6.16
N LEU A 310 6.17 14.87 5.82
CA LEU A 310 7.45 15.44 6.28
C LEU A 310 7.43 15.98 7.71
N THR A 311 6.36 16.66 8.13
CA THR A 311 6.41 17.46 9.38
C THR A 311 5.41 17.02 10.45
N GLY A 312 4.43 16.18 10.11
CA GLY A 312 3.29 15.85 11.00
C GLY A 312 2.32 17.03 11.23
N LYS A 313 2.55 18.17 10.56
CA LYS A 313 1.68 19.36 10.47
C LYS A 313 1.68 19.84 8.99
N ARG A 314 0.88 20.84 8.59
CA ARG A 314 1.01 21.44 7.23
C ARG A 314 1.98 22.60 7.31
N SER A 315 2.78 22.81 6.27
CA SER A 315 3.43 24.10 6.04
C SER A 315 2.43 25.06 5.37
N MET A 316 2.57 26.37 5.58
CA MET A 316 1.72 27.39 4.95
C MET A 316 1.76 27.34 3.41
N LYS A 317 2.88 26.87 2.83
CA LYS A 317 3.02 26.69 1.37
C LYS A 317 2.12 25.56 0.84
N GLY A 318 2.03 24.43 1.54
CA GLY A 318 1.17 23.33 1.13
C GLY A 318 -0.32 23.63 1.20
N ALA A 319 -0.76 24.66 1.93
CA ALA A 319 -2.15 25.11 1.99
C ALA A 319 -2.57 25.97 0.78
N ILE A 320 -1.62 26.59 0.10
CA ILE A 320 -1.86 27.51 -1.03
C ILE A 320 -1.92 26.75 -2.37
N MET A 321 -1.34 25.55 -2.44
CA MET A 321 -1.25 24.73 -3.67
C MET A 321 -2.40 23.74 -3.86
N ASP A 322 -3.43 23.75 -3.01
CA ASP A 322 -4.57 22.81 -3.01
C ASP A 322 -5.82 23.43 -3.66
#